data_AF-A0A958XBY3-F1
#
_entry.id   AF-A0A958XBY3-F1
#
_cell.length_a   1.000
_cell.length_b   1.000
_cell.length_c   1.000
_cell.angle_alpha   90.00
_cell.angle_beta   90.00
_cell.angle_gamma   90.00
#
_symmetry.space_group_name_H-M   'P 1'
#
loop_
_entity.id
_entity.type
_entity.pdbx_description
1 polymer ?
#
loop_
_entity_poly.entity_id
_entity_poly.type
_entity_poly.pdbx_seq_one_letter_code
_entity_poly.pdbx_strand_id
1 'polypeptide(L)'
;MAAKSLIKNGQLLLAEPFMQDPYFRRAVVLLCEHHDEGSIGFILNKSIEMGVNDLMSDFPKFDAEVFYGGPVQTDTLHYVHNFGEQLEESVKVSDGVWWGGDFDKLKFLISSELVQPENIRFFVGYSGWSGGQLEEEMEYGSWVAAPMDANYIFKLPPARLWSQIMYNKGDLYEIIADMPEMISWN
;
A
#
# COMPACT_ATOMS: atom_id res chain seq x y z
N MET A 1 -30.02 11.80 -1.42
CA MET A 1 -29.58 10.61 -0.67
C MET A 1 -28.09 10.47 -0.93
N ALA A 2 -27.28 10.92 0.02
CA ALA A 2 -25.82 11.01 -0.12
C ALA A 2 -25.20 9.62 -0.18
N ALA A 3 -24.14 9.48 -0.98
CA ALA A 3 -23.46 8.23 -1.29
C ALA A 3 -22.81 7.62 -0.04
N LYS A 4 -23.58 6.85 0.74
CA LYS A 4 -23.06 6.09 1.87
C LYS A 4 -22.36 4.83 1.35
N SER A 5 -21.06 4.73 1.61
CA SER A 5 -20.14 3.56 1.47
C SER A 5 -19.72 3.14 0.06
N LEU A 6 -18.75 3.85 -0.52
CA LEU A 6 -17.90 3.34 -1.61
C LEU A 6 -16.54 2.81 -1.12
N ILE A 7 -16.18 3.11 0.13
CA ILE A 7 -14.90 2.75 0.76
C ILE A 7 -15.05 1.38 1.43
N LYS A 8 -14.12 0.48 1.13
CA LYS A 8 -14.09 -0.90 1.65
C LYS A 8 -12.64 -1.35 1.85
N ASN A 9 -12.43 -2.23 2.82
CA ASN A 9 -11.16 -2.93 3.00
C ASN A 9 -10.75 -3.62 1.68
N GLY A 10 -9.44 -3.62 1.42
CA GLY A 10 -8.89 -4.20 0.21
C GLY A 10 -9.10 -3.36 -1.04
N GLN A 11 -9.39 -2.06 -0.92
CA GLN A 11 -9.35 -1.12 -2.03
C GLN A 11 -8.01 -0.39 -2.12
N LEU A 12 -7.74 0.15 -3.30
CA LEU A 12 -6.66 1.09 -3.51
C LEU A 12 -7.19 2.52 -3.50
N LEU A 13 -6.45 3.41 -2.83
CA LEU A 13 -6.65 4.85 -2.87
C LEU A 13 -5.50 5.47 -3.63
N LEU A 14 -5.81 6.11 -4.74
CA LEU A 14 -4.81 6.83 -5.53
C LEU A 14 -4.90 8.30 -5.20
N ALA A 15 -3.76 8.87 -4.85
CA ALA A 15 -3.66 10.31 -4.67
C ALA A 15 -3.99 11.02 -5.99
N GLU A 16 -4.78 12.07 -5.89
CA GLU A 16 -5.03 13.00 -6.98
C GLU A 16 -3.69 13.62 -7.47
N PRO A 17 -3.53 13.87 -8.78
CA PRO A 17 -2.25 14.33 -9.37
C PRO A 17 -1.64 15.56 -8.70
N PHE A 18 -2.47 16.50 -8.27
CA PHE A 18 -2.06 17.78 -7.70
C PHE A 18 -2.05 17.78 -6.17
N MET A 19 -2.17 16.60 -5.53
CA MET A 19 -2.04 16.47 -4.08
C MET A 19 -0.71 17.08 -3.61
N GLN A 20 -0.84 18.10 -2.74
CA GLN A 20 0.29 18.89 -2.26
C GLN A 20 1.05 18.21 -1.12
N ASP A 21 0.40 17.28 -0.42
CA ASP A 21 1.04 16.54 0.66
C ASP A 21 2.28 15.77 0.13
N PRO A 22 3.49 16.08 0.62
CA PRO A 22 4.71 15.44 0.15
C PRO A 22 4.74 13.92 0.45
N TYR A 23 4.10 13.46 1.53
CA TYR A 23 4.04 12.05 1.88
C TYR A 23 3.12 11.28 0.94
N PHE A 24 2.10 11.93 0.37
CA PHE A 24 1.07 11.26 -0.43
C PHE A 24 1.03 11.64 -1.90
N ARG A 25 1.87 12.58 -2.37
CA ARG A 25 1.99 12.88 -3.80
C ARG A 25 2.23 11.60 -4.61
N ARG A 26 1.33 11.34 -5.57
CA ARG A 26 1.27 10.13 -6.40
C ARG A 26 1.34 8.81 -5.61
N ALA A 27 0.90 8.82 -4.36
CA ALA A 27 0.81 7.60 -3.58
C ALA A 27 -0.31 6.70 -4.11
N VAL A 28 -0.06 5.41 -4.06
CA VAL A 28 -1.08 4.38 -4.15
C VAL A 28 -1.13 3.71 -2.79
N VAL A 29 -2.22 3.91 -2.05
CA VAL A 29 -2.40 3.32 -0.72
C VAL A 29 -3.28 2.08 -0.84
N LEU A 30 -2.83 0.95 -0.28
CA LEU A 30 -3.70 -0.18 0.02
C LEU A 30 -4.43 0.07 1.33
N LEU A 31 -5.75 0.13 1.29
CA LEU A 31 -6.59 0.23 2.47
C LEU A 31 -6.76 -1.16 3.10
N CYS A 32 -6.06 -1.42 4.19
CA CYS A 32 -6.07 -2.71 4.87
C CYS A 32 -7.26 -2.85 5.84
N GLU A 33 -7.58 -1.76 6.54
CA GLU A 33 -8.66 -1.71 7.51
C GLU A 33 -9.40 -0.39 7.41
N HIS A 34 -10.72 -0.46 7.49
CA HIS A 34 -11.62 0.68 7.46
C HIS A 34 -12.86 0.36 8.30
N HIS A 35 -13.08 1.18 9.33
CA HIS A 35 -14.22 1.11 10.23
C HIS A 35 -14.58 2.52 10.72
N ASP A 36 -15.70 2.68 11.41
CA ASP A 36 -16.21 4.00 11.81
C ASP A 36 -15.22 4.81 12.68
N GLU A 37 -14.35 4.15 13.45
CA GLU A 37 -13.35 4.82 14.30
C GLU A 37 -12.09 5.30 13.55
N GLY A 38 -11.86 4.83 12.32
CA GLY A 38 -10.64 5.11 11.59
C GLY A 38 -10.30 4.10 10.49
N SER A 39 -9.19 4.37 9.80
CA SER A 39 -8.70 3.52 8.71
C SER A 39 -7.18 3.38 8.75
N ILE A 40 -6.69 2.24 8.26
CA ILE A 40 -5.26 1.93 8.15
C ILE A 40 -4.96 1.47 6.72
N GLY A 41 -3.88 2.01 6.16
CA GLY A 41 -3.37 1.58 4.86
C GLY A 41 -1.87 1.77 4.69
N PHE A 42 -1.33 1.20 3.61
CA PHE A 42 0.09 1.25 3.29
C PHE A 42 0.32 1.85 1.90
N ILE A 43 1.20 2.84 1.81
CA ILE A 43 1.67 3.35 0.52
C ILE A 43 2.50 2.25 -0.16
N LEU A 44 2.03 1.80 -1.33
CA LEU A 44 2.58 0.66 -2.05
C LEU A 44 3.78 1.00 -2.94
N ASN A 45 3.94 2.27 -3.32
CA ASN A 45 4.83 2.69 -4.40
C ASN A 45 5.99 3.61 -4.00
N LYS A 46 6.29 3.74 -2.71
CA LYS A 46 7.42 4.53 -2.21
C LYS A 46 8.43 3.61 -1.55
N SER A 47 9.41 3.14 -2.31
CA SER A 47 10.54 2.37 -1.74
C SER A 47 11.46 3.29 -0.95
N ILE A 48 12.15 2.73 0.04
CA ILE A 48 13.24 3.39 0.77
C ILE A 48 14.55 2.69 0.44
N GLU A 49 15.67 3.41 0.52
CA GLU A 49 17.01 2.85 0.26
C GLU A 49 17.53 2.03 1.46
N MET A 50 16.72 1.06 1.91
CA MET A 50 17.01 0.17 3.04
C MET A 50 16.37 -1.20 2.79
N GLY A 51 17.09 -2.27 3.17
CA GLY A 51 16.55 -3.62 3.19
C GLY A 51 15.98 -3.98 4.56
N VAL A 52 15.21 -5.08 4.61
CA VAL A 52 14.64 -5.57 5.88
C VAL A 52 15.72 -5.93 6.91
N ASN A 53 16.88 -6.42 6.45
CA ASN A 53 18.02 -6.74 7.31
C ASN A 53 18.72 -5.51 7.91
N ASP A 54 18.56 -4.32 7.33
CA ASP A 54 19.08 -3.06 7.90
C ASP A 54 18.20 -2.57 9.06
N LEU A 55 16.90 -2.91 9.02
CA LEU A 55 15.93 -2.57 10.06
C LEU A 55 15.93 -3.58 11.20
N MET A 56 16.15 -4.85 10.90
CA MET A 56 16.11 -5.95 11.87
C MET A 56 17.32 -6.87 11.74
N SER A 57 18.21 -6.79 12.73
CA SER A 57 19.45 -7.56 12.76
C SER A 57 19.26 -9.05 13.00
N ASP A 58 18.12 -9.46 13.56
CA ASP A 58 17.75 -10.86 13.81
C ASP A 58 16.90 -11.46 12.69
N PHE A 59 16.69 -10.73 11.60
CA PHE A 59 15.96 -11.20 10.43
C PHE A 59 16.87 -12.10 9.57
N PRO A 60 16.37 -13.23 9.03
CA PRO A 60 17.15 -14.06 8.10
C PRO A 60 17.59 -13.23 6.89
N LYS A 61 18.72 -13.58 6.27
CA LYS A 61 19.20 -12.88 5.07
C LYS A 61 18.13 -12.97 3.98
N PHE A 62 17.58 -11.83 3.61
CA PHE A 62 16.44 -11.76 2.72
C PHE A 62 16.48 -10.47 1.93
N ASP A 63 16.70 -10.58 0.62
CA ASP A 63 16.85 -9.44 -0.28
C ASP A 63 15.49 -8.86 -0.67
N ALA A 64 14.79 -8.30 0.31
CA ALA A 64 13.50 -7.66 0.13
C ALA A 64 13.59 -6.16 0.37
N GLU A 65 13.11 -5.40 -0.61
CA GLU A 65 12.94 -3.96 -0.51
C GLU A 65 11.94 -3.60 0.59
N VAL A 66 12.22 -2.51 1.28
CA VAL A 66 11.29 -1.91 2.24
C VAL A 66 10.66 -0.67 1.63
N PHE A 67 9.40 -0.47 1.96
CA PHE A 67 8.60 0.66 1.48
C PHE A 67 8.23 1.56 2.64
N TYR A 68 8.06 2.84 2.36
CA TYR A 68 7.46 3.78 3.29
C TYR A 68 5.95 3.57 3.28
N GLY A 69 5.38 3.01 4.35
CA GLY A 69 3.95 2.72 4.46
C GLY A 69 3.10 3.93 4.83
N GLY A 70 3.71 4.93 5.49
CA GLY A 70 3.09 6.21 5.80
C GLY A 70 3.71 6.90 7.02
N PRO A 71 3.19 8.07 7.42
CA PRO A 71 3.79 8.93 8.44
C PRO A 71 3.54 8.49 9.89
N VAL A 72 2.67 7.51 10.12
CA VAL A 72 2.31 7.07 11.46
C VAL A 72 3.18 5.88 11.87
N GLN A 73 3.71 5.91 13.11
CA GLN A 73 4.55 4.85 13.69
C GLN A 73 5.69 4.40 12.76
N THR A 74 6.51 5.34 12.30
CA THR A 74 7.64 5.02 11.39
C THR A 74 8.77 4.22 12.05
N ASP A 75 8.57 3.75 13.27
CA ASP A 75 9.41 2.82 14.02
C ASP A 75 8.88 1.38 13.99
N THR A 76 7.71 1.13 13.40
CA THR A 76 7.13 -0.21 13.24
C THR A 76 7.38 -0.78 11.85
N LEU A 77 7.55 -2.12 11.80
CA LEU A 77 7.64 -2.89 10.56
C LEU A 77 6.35 -3.65 10.32
N HIS A 78 5.76 -3.45 9.14
CA HIS A 78 4.60 -4.18 8.66
C HIS A 78 4.95 -4.93 7.38
N TYR A 79 4.14 -5.91 7.01
CA TYR A 79 4.34 -6.63 5.77
C TYR A 79 3.02 -7.12 5.16
N VAL A 80 2.97 -7.12 3.83
CA VAL A 80 1.87 -7.64 3.03
C VAL A 80 2.40 -8.77 2.15
N HIS A 81 1.64 -9.85 2.04
CA HIS A 81 2.10 -11.06 1.37
C HIS A 81 0.95 -11.85 0.72
N ASN A 82 1.28 -12.87 -0.07
CA ASN A 82 0.31 -13.68 -0.82
C ASN A 82 0.16 -15.14 -0.33
N PHE A 83 0.72 -15.46 0.85
CA PHE A 83 0.74 -16.80 1.45
C PHE A 83 0.07 -16.85 2.83
N GLY A 84 -1.00 -16.07 3.02
CA GLY A 84 -1.73 -16.01 4.29
C GLY A 84 -2.34 -17.33 4.76
N GLU A 85 -2.58 -18.29 3.86
CA GLU A 85 -3.07 -19.62 4.25
C GLU A 85 -2.01 -20.44 5.00
N GLN A 86 -0.73 -20.13 4.79
CA GLN A 86 0.41 -20.80 5.42
C GLN A 86 0.90 -20.09 6.69
N LEU A 87 0.49 -18.83 6.88
CA LEU A 87 0.95 -17.97 7.97
C LEU A 87 -0.21 -17.67 8.92
N GLU A 88 -0.11 -18.16 10.15
CA GLU A 88 -1.14 -17.94 11.17
C GLU A 88 -1.24 -16.45 11.54
N GLU A 89 -2.39 -16.03 12.07
CA GLU A 89 -2.69 -14.63 12.46
C GLU A 89 -2.72 -13.61 11.30
N SER A 90 -2.54 -14.06 10.06
CA SER A 90 -2.64 -13.20 8.88
C SER A 90 -4.08 -12.72 8.68
N VAL A 91 -4.26 -11.43 8.39
CA VAL A 91 -5.56 -10.83 8.09
C VAL A 91 -5.74 -10.75 6.57
N LYS A 92 -6.83 -11.31 6.05
CA LYS A 92 -7.15 -11.21 4.61
C LYS A 92 -7.59 -9.79 4.28
N VAL A 93 -6.82 -9.10 3.43
CA VAL A 93 -7.12 -7.72 2.99
C VAL A 93 -7.91 -7.75 1.67
N SER A 94 -7.42 -8.51 0.69
CA SER A 94 -8.12 -8.76 -0.59
C SER A 94 -7.74 -10.14 -1.14
N ASP A 95 -8.28 -10.53 -2.29
CA ASP A 95 -7.97 -11.82 -2.88
C ASP A 95 -6.48 -11.92 -3.27
N GLY A 96 -5.77 -12.87 -2.65
CA GLY A 96 -4.33 -13.06 -2.81
C GLY A 96 -3.47 -12.05 -2.06
N VAL A 97 -4.04 -11.24 -1.16
CA VAL A 97 -3.31 -10.22 -0.40
C VAL A 97 -3.69 -10.29 1.08
N TRP A 98 -2.69 -10.52 1.90
CA TRP A 98 -2.79 -10.69 3.35
C TRP A 98 -1.86 -9.74 4.06
N TRP A 99 -2.25 -9.28 5.24
CA TRP A 99 -1.49 -8.36 6.08
C TRP A 99 -1.15 -9.02 7.42
N GLY A 100 0.10 -8.85 7.84
CA GLY A 100 0.59 -9.32 9.13
C GLY A 100 0.67 -10.85 9.20
N GLY A 101 0.60 -11.37 10.41
CA GLY A 101 0.79 -12.79 10.72
C GLY A 101 1.89 -13.02 11.74
N ASP A 102 2.09 -14.29 12.10
CA ASP A 102 3.14 -14.72 13.03
C ASP A 102 4.53 -14.43 12.44
N PHE A 103 5.24 -13.51 13.08
CA PHE A 103 6.54 -13.04 12.61
C PHE A 103 7.65 -14.10 12.74
N ASP A 104 7.61 -14.95 13.77
CA ASP A 104 8.60 -16.01 13.95
C ASP A 104 8.41 -17.12 12.91
N LYS A 105 7.15 -17.44 12.59
CA LYS A 105 6.81 -18.36 11.51
C LYS A 105 7.22 -17.80 10.14
N LEU A 106 7.05 -16.49 9.90
CA LEU A 106 7.56 -15.83 8.69
C LEU A 106 9.08 -16.02 8.54
N LYS A 107 9.85 -15.76 9.60
CA LYS A 107 11.32 -15.96 9.59
C LYS A 107 11.68 -17.41 9.28
N PHE A 108 10.94 -18.37 9.83
CA PHE A 108 11.14 -19.79 9.55
C PHE A 108 10.86 -20.15 8.08
N LEU A 109 9.76 -19.65 7.51
CA LEU A 109 9.40 -19.88 6.11
C LEU A 109 10.42 -19.28 5.14
N ILE A 110 10.92 -18.08 5.43
CA ILE A 110 11.98 -17.43 4.66
C ILE A 110 13.28 -18.24 4.75
N SER A 111 13.68 -18.65 5.96
CA SER A 111 14.91 -19.45 6.16
C SER A 111 14.84 -20.83 5.50
N SER A 112 13.63 -21.32 5.26
CA SER A 112 13.37 -22.59 4.56
C SER A 112 13.18 -22.41 3.04
N GLU A 113 13.40 -21.20 2.51
CA GLU A 113 13.25 -20.83 1.09
C GLU A 113 11.83 -21.06 0.53
N LEU A 114 10.83 -21.22 1.40
CA LEU A 114 9.41 -21.39 1.03
C LEU A 114 8.74 -20.07 0.67
N VAL A 115 9.30 -18.96 1.13
CA VAL A 115 8.88 -17.59 0.82
C VAL A 115 10.04 -16.88 0.14
N GLN A 116 9.76 -16.31 -1.04
CA GLN A 116 10.73 -15.55 -1.82
C GLN A 116 10.42 -14.05 -1.73
N PRO A 117 11.39 -13.15 -2.00
CA PRO A 117 11.18 -11.70 -1.93
C PRO A 117 10.00 -11.20 -2.76
N GLU A 118 9.66 -11.87 -3.85
CA GLU A 118 8.53 -11.49 -4.72
C GLU A 118 7.16 -11.81 -4.10
N ASN A 119 7.11 -12.57 -3.00
CA ASN A 119 5.87 -12.98 -2.33
C ASN A 119 5.46 -12.04 -1.20
N ILE A 120 6.33 -11.11 -0.81
CA ILE A 120 6.15 -10.27 0.37
C ILE A 120 6.70 -8.86 0.12
N ARG A 121 6.03 -7.86 0.67
CA ARG A 121 6.51 -6.48 0.69
C ARG A 121 6.52 -5.98 2.13
N PHE A 122 7.64 -5.39 2.54
CA PHE A 122 7.79 -4.79 3.86
C PHE A 122 7.50 -3.30 3.84
N PHE A 123 6.97 -2.78 4.93
CA PHE A 123 6.61 -1.37 5.11
C PHE A 123 7.08 -0.85 6.45
N VAL A 124 7.64 0.36 6.46
CA VAL A 124 7.89 1.13 7.68
C VAL A 124 6.75 2.12 7.89
N GLY A 125 6.14 2.07 9.07
CA GLY A 125 4.97 2.85 9.40
C GLY A 125 3.76 2.56 8.52
N TYR A 126 2.71 3.34 8.73
CA TYR A 126 1.45 3.22 8.01
C TYR A 126 0.77 4.58 7.82
N SER A 127 -0.21 4.59 6.94
CA SER A 127 -1.10 5.71 6.68
C SER A 127 -2.38 5.50 7.48
N GLY A 128 -2.67 6.41 8.40
CA GLY A 128 -3.81 6.33 9.30
C GLY A 128 -4.78 7.48 9.07
N TRP A 129 -6.07 7.18 9.10
CA TRP A 129 -7.15 8.17 9.11
C TRP A 129 -7.94 8.05 10.39
N SER A 130 -8.28 9.19 10.98
CA SER A 130 -9.25 9.25 12.08
C SER A 130 -10.67 9.00 11.55
N GLY A 131 -11.61 8.61 12.42
CA GLY A 131 -13.00 8.38 12.02
C GLY A 131 -13.60 9.57 11.26
N GLY A 132 -14.14 9.30 10.06
CA GLY A 132 -14.73 10.30 9.16
C GLY A 132 -13.74 11.07 8.28
N GLN A 133 -12.44 11.04 8.59
CA GLN A 133 -11.44 11.81 7.85
C GLN A 133 -11.29 11.33 6.40
N LEU A 134 -11.26 10.02 6.19
CA LEU A 134 -11.08 9.45 4.85
C LEU A 134 -12.30 9.76 3.97
N GLU A 135 -13.50 9.72 4.53
CA GLU A 135 -14.74 10.09 3.85
C GLU A 135 -14.71 11.55 3.41
N GLU A 136 -14.31 12.46 4.30
CA GLU A 136 -14.14 13.88 3.96
C GLU A 136 -13.13 14.05 2.81
N GLU A 137 -11.96 13.41 2.89
CA GLU A 137 -10.94 13.49 1.84
C GLU A 137 -11.42 12.91 0.49
N MET A 138 -12.23 11.86 0.52
CA MET A 138 -12.89 11.30 -0.68
C MET A 138 -13.92 12.28 -1.25
N GLU A 139 -14.70 12.97 -0.42
CA GLU A 139 -15.66 14.00 -0.86
C GLU A 139 -14.96 15.23 -1.47
N TYR A 140 -13.81 15.62 -0.93
CA TYR A 140 -12.97 16.69 -1.50
C TYR A 140 -12.24 16.29 -2.79
N GLY A 141 -12.26 15.01 -3.16
CA GLY A 141 -11.60 14.50 -4.37
C GLY A 141 -10.08 14.34 -4.21
N SER A 142 -9.57 14.29 -2.98
CA SER A 142 -8.15 14.02 -2.69
C SER A 142 -7.74 12.61 -3.12
N TRP A 143 -8.69 11.67 -3.08
CA TRP A 143 -8.46 10.26 -3.35
C TRP A 143 -9.38 9.73 -4.43
N VAL A 144 -8.82 8.84 -5.24
CA VAL A 144 -9.55 8.07 -6.25
C VAL A 144 -9.53 6.61 -5.85
N ALA A 145 -10.70 6.04 -5.57
CA ALA A 145 -10.80 4.61 -5.23
C ALA A 145 -10.69 3.73 -6.49
N ALA A 146 -9.96 2.62 -6.37
CA ALA A 146 -9.81 1.60 -7.40
C ALA A 146 -9.84 0.19 -6.77
N PRO A 147 -10.27 -0.84 -7.53
CA PRO A 147 -10.18 -2.22 -7.06
C PRO A 147 -8.72 -2.66 -6.93
N MET A 148 -8.45 -3.48 -5.92
CA MET A 148 -7.15 -4.10 -5.72
C MET A 148 -6.99 -5.35 -6.59
N ASP A 149 -5.78 -5.56 -7.11
CA ASP A 149 -5.32 -6.78 -7.77
C ASP A 149 -3.94 -7.14 -7.20
N ALA A 150 -3.73 -8.39 -6.78
CA ALA A 150 -2.47 -8.83 -6.18
C ALA A 150 -1.24 -8.58 -7.09
N ASN A 151 -1.41 -8.59 -8.41
CA ASN A 151 -0.32 -8.31 -9.35
C ASN A 151 0.21 -6.87 -9.22
N TYR A 152 -0.58 -5.93 -8.72
CA TYR A 152 -0.14 -4.55 -8.46
C TYR A 152 0.95 -4.49 -7.38
N ILE A 153 0.88 -5.34 -6.36
CA ILE A 153 1.92 -5.41 -5.32
C ILE A 153 3.07 -6.30 -5.79
N PHE A 154 2.79 -7.51 -6.26
CA PHE A 154 3.84 -8.53 -6.41
C PHE A 154 4.50 -8.60 -7.78
N LYS A 155 3.95 -7.94 -8.82
CA LYS A 155 4.48 -8.04 -10.20
C LYS A 155 4.77 -6.71 -10.87
N LEU A 156 4.09 -5.64 -10.47
CA LEU A 156 4.23 -4.34 -11.13
C LEU A 156 5.34 -3.50 -10.45
N PRO A 157 6.24 -2.86 -11.22
CA PRO A 157 7.20 -1.93 -10.66
C PRO A 157 6.52 -0.77 -9.91
N PRO A 158 6.97 -0.41 -8.70
CA PRO A 158 6.41 0.67 -7.89
C PRO A 158 6.20 1.98 -8.67
N ALA A 159 7.20 2.40 -9.44
CA ALA A 159 7.18 3.64 -10.22
C ALA A 159 6.06 3.71 -11.27
N ARG A 160 5.53 2.56 -11.72
CA ARG A 160 4.44 2.48 -12.70
C ARG A 160 3.07 2.26 -12.06
N LEU A 161 3.02 2.02 -10.75
CA LEU A 161 1.81 1.59 -10.07
C LEU A 161 0.68 2.60 -10.21
N TRP A 162 0.97 3.86 -9.87
CA TRP A 162 -0.01 4.94 -9.89
C TRP A 162 -0.59 5.18 -11.29
N SER A 163 0.26 5.34 -12.30
CA SER A 163 -0.18 5.62 -13.67
C SER A 163 -0.91 4.43 -14.28
N GLN A 164 -0.44 3.20 -14.04
CA GLN A 164 -1.09 2.00 -14.56
C GLN A 164 -2.50 1.82 -13.98
N ILE A 165 -2.69 2.06 -12.68
CA ILE A 165 -4.02 1.91 -12.06
C ILE A 165 -4.95 3.05 -12.49
N MET A 166 -4.45 4.29 -12.60
CA MET A 166 -5.22 5.40 -13.18
C MET A 166 -5.66 5.08 -14.62
N TYR A 167 -4.76 4.55 -15.44
CA TYR A 167 -5.06 4.12 -16.80
C TYR A 167 -6.12 3.00 -16.81
N ASN A 168 -5.95 1.96 -15.99
CA ASN A 168 -6.90 0.85 -15.91
C ASN A 168 -8.29 1.27 -15.40
N LYS A 169 -8.39 2.38 -14.68
CA LYS A 169 -9.67 2.94 -14.24
C LYS A 169 -10.48 3.50 -15.42
N GLY A 170 -9.83 3.93 -16.50
CA GLY A 170 -10.47 4.42 -17.72
C GLY A 170 -11.00 5.85 -17.63
N ASP A 171 -11.70 6.27 -18.67
CA ASP A 171 -12.34 7.59 -18.80
C ASP A 171 -11.34 8.76 -18.68
N LEU A 172 -11.66 9.76 -17.85
CA LEU A 172 -10.82 10.93 -17.61
C LEU A 172 -9.48 10.56 -16.95
N TYR A 173 -9.41 9.40 -16.28
CA TYR A 173 -8.22 8.98 -15.56
C TYR A 173 -7.09 8.52 -16.49
N GLU A 174 -7.40 8.16 -17.75
CA GLU A 174 -6.38 7.89 -18.77
C GLU A 174 -5.57 9.15 -19.08
N ILE A 175 -6.24 10.30 -19.24
CA ILE A 175 -5.59 11.59 -19.48
C ILE A 175 -4.75 12.01 -18.27
N ILE A 176 -5.25 11.73 -17.07
CA ILE A 176 -4.57 12.01 -15.81
C ILE A 176 -3.31 11.15 -15.64
N ALA A 177 -3.34 9.88 -16.05
CA ALA A 177 -2.22 8.96 -15.94
C ALA A 177 -0.98 9.45 -16.70
N ASP A 178 -1.17 10.18 -17.80
CA ASP A 178 -0.12 10.73 -18.66
C ASP A 178 0.39 12.11 -18.21
N MET A 179 -0.18 12.71 -17.16
CA MET A 179 0.25 14.04 -16.70
C MET A 179 1.66 13.99 -16.12
N PRO A 180 2.57 14.92 -16.51
CA PRO A 180 3.91 14.99 -15.94
C PRO A 180 3.88 15.42 -14.47
N GLU A 181 4.89 15.01 -13.69
CA GLU A 181 4.97 15.24 -12.23
C GLU A 181 5.18 16.72 -11.87
N MET A 182 5.73 17.47 -12.82
CA MET A 182 5.90 18.90 -12.73
C MET A 182 5.51 19.53 -14.07
N ILE A 183 4.55 20.44 -14.03
CA ILE A 183 4.59 21.59 -14.93
C ILE A 183 5.65 22.51 -14.33
N SER A 184 6.89 22.42 -14.82
CA SER A 184 7.88 23.45 -14.53
C SER A 184 7.41 24.72 -15.23
N TRP A 185 6.79 25.64 -14.49
CA TRP A 185 6.63 27.00 -14.95
C TRP A 185 8.02 27.65 -14.90
N ASN A 186 8.71 27.64 -16.04
CA ASN A 186 9.88 28.49 -16.27
C ASN A 186 9.43 29.95 -16.43
#